data_AF-A0A257A7A6-F1
#
_entry.id   AF-A0A257A7A6-F1
#
_cell.length_a   1.000
_cell.length_b   1.000
_cell.length_c   1.000
_cell.angle_alpha   90.00
_cell.angle_beta   90.00
_cell.angle_gamma   90.00
#
_symmetry.space_group_name_H-M   'P 1'
#
loop_
_entity.id
_entity.type
_entity.pdbx_description
1 polymer ?
#
loop_
_entity_poly.entity_id
_entity_poly.type
_entity_poly.pdbx_seq_one_letter_code
_entity_poly.pdbx_strand_id
1 'polypeptide(L)'
;MVGLIELIQASLVPVVLISGACLLALGIQERYGRVIDRIRIFDKEIYASQKMNKDWLESIESQMRILIKRGKMLRNAMFWILLCVMLIVFSTVLLTFNLLFNFPEDAVTAIFIFSLISLFIGTLFAVIEIFVSYRAVIAESKMGLKYLQKMK
;
A
#
# COMPACT_ATOMS: atom_id res chain seq x y z
N MET A 1 42.36 4.36 3.12
CA MET A 1 41.48 5.09 2.19
C MET A 1 40.48 4.09 1.67
N VAL A 2 39.18 4.31 1.88
CA VAL A 2 38.14 3.50 1.22
C VAL A 2 38.29 3.72 -0.28
N GLY A 3 38.44 2.65 -1.05
CA GLY A 3 38.59 2.71 -2.49
C GLY A 3 37.30 3.17 -3.17
N LEU A 4 37.40 3.77 -4.36
CA LEU A 4 36.22 4.14 -5.17
C LEU A 4 35.26 2.96 -5.38
N ILE A 5 35.81 1.75 -5.51
CA ILE A 5 35.05 0.50 -5.65
C ILE A 5 34.24 0.18 -4.40
N GLU A 6 34.83 0.33 -3.21
CA GLU A 6 34.15 0.06 -1.93
C GLU A 6 33.02 1.05 -1.67
N LEU A 7 33.22 2.32 -2.05
CA LEU A 7 32.17 3.34 -1.98
C LEU A 7 30.98 2.99 -2.91
N ILE A 8 31.27 2.62 -4.16
CA ILE A 8 30.24 2.20 -5.11
C ILE A 8 29.52 0.96 -4.57
N GLN A 9 30.23 -0.05 -4.09
CA GLN A 9 29.64 -1.27 -3.52
C GLN A 9 28.74 -0.99 -2.31
N ALA A 10 29.16 -0.11 -1.40
CA ALA A 10 28.36 0.30 -0.24
C ALA A 10 27.06 1.01 -0.66
N SER A 11 27.08 1.76 -1.77
CA SER A 11 25.91 2.47 -2.30
C SER A 11 24.92 1.56 -3.07
N LEU A 12 25.31 0.36 -3.50
CA LEU A 12 24.45 -0.53 -4.29
C LEU A 12 23.24 -1.03 -3.50
N VAL A 13 23.44 -1.41 -2.24
CA VAL A 13 22.37 -1.95 -1.38
C VAL A 13 21.18 -0.99 -1.23
N PRO A 14 21.35 0.28 -0.80
CA PRO A 14 20.23 1.20 -0.67
C PRO A 14 19.56 1.53 -2.02
N VAL A 15 20.31 1.61 -3.12
CA VAL A 15 19.75 1.88 -4.45
C VAL A 15 18.81 0.75 -4.91
N VAL A 16 19.23 -0.51 -4.71
CA VAL A 16 18.41 -1.68 -5.04
C VAL A 16 17.15 -1.73 -4.17
N LEU A 17 17.27 -1.44 -2.87
CA LEU A 17 16.13 -1.40 -1.95
C LEU A 17 15.11 -0.32 -2.33
N ILE A 18 15.56 0.89 -2.70
CA ILE A 18 14.67 1.96 -3.17
C ILE A 18 13.91 1.50 -4.41
N SER A 19 14.59 0.87 -5.37
CA SER A 19 13.97 0.39 -6.60
C SER A 19 12.90 -0.66 -6.33
N GLY A 20 13.18 -1.65 -5.46
CA GLY A 20 12.20 -2.65 -5.03
C GLY A 20 11.00 -2.04 -4.31
N ALA A 21 11.24 -1.10 -3.37
CA ALA A 21 10.18 -0.41 -2.64
C ALA A 21 9.30 0.44 -3.57
N CYS A 22 9.88 1.15 -4.55
CA CYS A 22 9.14 1.92 -5.54
C CYS A 22 8.28 1.04 -6.45
N LEU A 23 8.78 -0.13 -6.86
CA LEU A 23 7.99 -1.11 -7.63
C LEU A 23 6.78 -1.62 -6.82
N LEU A 24 6.98 -1.92 -5.53
CA LEU A 24 5.89 -2.29 -4.64
C LEU A 24 4.88 -1.14 -4.50
N ALA A 25 5.36 0.09 -4.27
CA ALA A 25 4.53 1.28 -4.16
C ALA A 25 3.68 1.49 -5.43
N LEU A 26 4.26 1.32 -6.61
CA LEU A 26 3.55 1.40 -7.89
C LEU A 26 2.42 0.35 -7.96
N GLY A 27 2.71 -0.90 -7.61
CA GLY A 27 1.69 -1.96 -7.58
C GLY A 27 0.54 -1.68 -6.60
N ILE A 28 0.84 -1.05 -5.45
CA ILE A 28 -0.17 -0.62 -4.47
C ILE A 28 -0.96 0.58 -4.97
N GLN A 29 -0.31 1.54 -5.64
CA GLN A 29 -0.94 2.73 -6.21
C GLN A 29 -2.01 2.35 -7.25
N GLU A 30 -1.71 1.41 -8.15
CA GLU A 30 -2.66 0.90 -9.15
C GLU A 30 -3.89 0.22 -8.51
N ARG A 31 -3.68 -0.52 -7.42
CA ARG A 31 -4.79 -1.14 -6.68
C ARG A 31 -5.62 -0.08 -5.95
N TYR A 32 -4.95 0.88 -5.34
CA TYR A 32 -5.58 1.96 -4.59
C TYR A 32 -6.45 2.83 -5.50
N GLY A 33 -5.92 3.24 -6.66
CA GLY A 33 -6.67 3.99 -7.68
C GLY A 33 -7.95 3.28 -8.08
N ARG A 34 -7.87 1.98 -8.41
CA ARG A 34 -9.06 1.16 -8.75
C ARG A 34 -10.10 1.11 -7.64
N VAL A 35 -9.70 1.02 -6.37
CA VAL A 35 -10.64 1.04 -5.24
C VAL A 35 -11.33 2.39 -5.11
N ILE A 36 -10.57 3.50 -5.22
CA ILE A 36 -11.11 4.86 -5.16
C ILE A 36 -12.07 5.13 -6.32
N ASP A 37 -11.72 4.71 -7.53
CA ASP A 37 -12.59 4.89 -8.71
C ASP A 37 -13.88 4.10 -8.57
N ARG A 38 -13.84 2.88 -8.03
CA ARG A 38 -15.05 2.09 -7.73
C ARG A 38 -15.94 2.76 -6.67
N ILE A 39 -15.37 3.34 -5.62
CA ILE A 39 -16.12 4.12 -4.62
C ILE A 39 -16.85 5.29 -5.31
N ARG A 40 -16.13 6.05 -6.13
CA ARG A 40 -16.71 7.20 -6.87
C ARG A 40 -17.84 6.80 -7.81
N ILE A 41 -17.76 5.61 -8.43
CA ILE A 41 -18.83 5.08 -9.28
C ILE A 41 -20.08 4.80 -8.43
N PHE A 42 -19.95 4.08 -7.32
CA PHE A 42 -21.09 3.80 -6.44
C PHE A 42 -21.71 5.07 -5.86
N ASP A 43 -20.89 6.06 -5.47
CA ASP A 43 -21.41 7.36 -5.01
C ASP A 43 -22.28 8.01 -6.09
N LYS A 44 -21.81 8.03 -7.35
CA LYS A 44 -22.59 8.58 -8.48
C LYS A 44 -23.89 7.81 -8.72
N GLU A 45 -23.88 6.48 -8.63
CA GLU A 45 -25.07 5.65 -8.79
C GLU A 45 -26.13 5.95 -7.70
N ILE A 46 -25.69 6.12 -6.45
CA ILE A 46 -26.57 6.50 -5.35
C ILE A 46 -27.23 7.86 -5.64
N TYR A 47 -26.44 8.87 -6.00
CA TYR A 47 -26.95 10.22 -6.28
C TYR A 47 -27.87 10.28 -7.52
N ALA A 48 -27.64 9.45 -8.52
CA ALA A 48 -28.42 9.43 -9.76
C ALA A 48 -29.77 8.68 -9.61
N SER A 49 -29.94 7.87 -8.58
CA SER A 49 -31.13 7.02 -8.44
C SER A 49 -32.32 7.78 -7.83
N GLN A 50 -33.40 7.98 -8.62
CA GLN A 50 -34.64 8.63 -8.16
C GLN A 50 -35.64 7.68 -7.45
N LYS A 51 -35.49 6.36 -7.60
CA LYS A 51 -36.31 5.32 -6.94
C LYS A 51 -35.40 4.25 -6.35
N MET A 52 -34.98 4.48 -5.12
CA MET A 52 -34.09 3.57 -4.38
C MET A 52 -34.93 2.43 -3.76
N ASN A 53 -34.81 1.22 -4.31
CA ASN A 53 -35.30 0.01 -3.63
C ASN A 53 -34.41 -0.25 -2.40
N LYS A 54 -35.01 -0.53 -1.24
CA LYS A 54 -34.27 -0.76 0.02
C LYS A 54 -33.23 -1.87 -0.11
N ASP A 55 -33.57 -2.97 -0.80
CA ASP A 55 -32.67 -4.11 -0.98
C ASP A 55 -31.42 -3.77 -1.81
N TRP A 56 -31.58 -2.88 -2.80
CA TRP A 56 -30.47 -2.42 -3.65
C TRP A 56 -29.52 -1.50 -2.88
N LEU A 57 -30.09 -0.58 -2.11
CA LEU A 57 -29.40 0.33 -1.19
C LEU A 57 -28.51 -0.41 -0.21
N GLU A 58 -29.07 -1.43 0.45
CA GLU A 58 -28.38 -2.21 1.46
C GLU A 58 -27.22 -3.03 0.85
N SER A 59 -27.41 -3.54 -0.37
CA SER A 59 -26.36 -4.21 -1.13
C SER A 59 -25.20 -3.27 -1.45
N ILE A 60 -25.47 -2.06 -1.95
CA ILE A 60 -24.43 -1.07 -2.27
C ILE A 60 -23.71 -0.62 -1.01
N GLU A 61 -24.44 -0.33 0.07
CA GLU A 61 -23.84 0.11 1.33
C GLU A 61 -22.90 -0.97 1.90
N SER A 62 -23.27 -2.25 1.79
CA SER A 62 -22.43 -3.38 2.16
C SER A 62 -21.12 -3.43 1.34
N GLN A 63 -21.22 -3.31 0.01
CA GLN A 63 -20.04 -3.29 -0.87
C GLN A 63 -19.15 -2.07 -0.59
N MET A 64 -19.75 -0.89 -0.41
CA MET A 64 -19.05 0.35 -0.10
C MET A 64 -18.22 0.23 1.18
N ARG A 65 -18.80 -0.34 2.25
CA ARG A 65 -18.07 -0.60 3.51
C ARG A 65 -16.83 -1.46 3.30
N ILE A 66 -16.92 -2.48 2.45
CA ILE A 66 -15.80 -3.36 2.12
C ILE A 66 -14.73 -2.59 1.34
N LEU A 67 -15.12 -1.82 0.31
CA LEU A 67 -14.19 -1.03 -0.49
C LEU A 67 -13.45 0.02 0.35
N ILE A 68 -14.14 0.74 1.24
CA ILE A 68 -13.52 1.71 2.14
C ILE A 68 -12.50 1.02 3.07
N LYS A 69 -12.84 -0.15 3.61
CA LYS A 69 -11.91 -0.91 4.46
C LYS A 69 -10.65 -1.32 3.68
N ARG A 70 -10.81 -1.77 2.44
CA ARG A 70 -9.69 -2.11 1.55
C ARG A 70 -8.84 -0.90 1.21
N GLY A 71 -9.48 0.23 0.87
CA GLY A 71 -8.82 1.50 0.61
C GLY A 71 -7.95 1.96 1.78
N LYS A 72 -8.45 1.83 3.02
CA LYS A 72 -7.67 2.14 4.24
C LYS A 72 -6.42 1.27 4.38
N MET A 73 -6.52 -0.03 4.11
CA MET A 73 -5.38 -0.94 4.17
C MET A 73 -4.34 -0.63 3.09
N LEU A 74 -4.77 -0.38 1.85
CA LEU A 74 -3.87 0.04 0.76
C LEU A 74 -3.19 1.38 1.05
N ARG A 75 -3.94 2.36 1.59
CA ARG A 75 -3.39 3.65 2.01
C ARG A 75 -2.30 3.46 3.07
N ASN A 76 -2.55 2.63 4.08
CA ASN A 76 -1.57 2.35 5.12
C ASN A 76 -0.35 1.62 4.56
N ALA A 77 -0.53 0.63 3.67
CA ALA A 77 0.58 -0.02 2.97
C ALA A 77 1.45 0.98 2.22
N MET A 78 0.82 1.87 1.43
CA MET A 78 1.50 2.91 0.66
C MET A 78 2.29 3.86 1.57
N PHE A 79 1.69 4.30 2.68
CA PHE A 79 2.35 5.17 3.66
C PHE A 79 3.64 4.54 4.19
N TRP A 80 3.58 3.29 4.65
CA TRP A 80 4.75 2.60 5.21
C TRP A 80 5.83 2.29 4.17
N ILE A 81 5.45 2.00 2.92
CA ILE A 81 6.43 1.81 1.83
C ILE A 81 7.11 3.13 1.47
N LEU A 82 6.36 4.24 1.34
CA LEU A 82 6.95 5.55 1.07
C LEU A 82 7.81 6.04 2.24
N LEU A 83 7.39 5.79 3.48
CA LEU A 83 8.19 6.09 4.67
C LEU A 83 9.52 5.32 4.65
N CYS A 84 9.52 4.04 4.25
CA CYS A 84 10.75 3.28 4.03
C CYS A 84 11.68 3.98 3.03
N VAL A 85 11.16 4.36 1.85
CA VAL A 85 11.95 5.05 0.82
C VAL A 85 12.55 6.35 1.38
N MET A 86 11.75 7.16 2.08
CA MET A 86 12.23 8.39 2.70
C MET A 86 13.35 8.13 3.71
N LEU A 87 13.22 7.10 4.56
CA LEU A 87 14.23 6.74 5.56
C LEU A 87 15.51 6.19 4.92
N ILE A 88 15.42 5.42 3.84
CA ILE A 88 16.61 4.95 3.09
C ILE A 88 17.35 6.16 2.52
N VAL A 89 16.65 7.06 1.82
CA VAL A 89 17.25 8.29 1.29
C VAL A 89 17.90 9.11 2.41
N PHE A 90 17.21 9.28 3.54
CA PHE A 90 17.76 9.97 4.70
C PHE A 90 19.02 9.30 5.26
N SER A 91 19.03 7.97 5.38
CA SER A 91 20.21 7.22 5.83
C SER A 91 21.40 7.37 4.87
N THR A 92 21.17 7.39 3.55
CA THR A 92 22.24 7.58 2.56
C THR A 92 22.84 8.99 2.62
N VAL A 93 22.02 10.00 2.89
CA VAL A 93 22.51 11.37 3.12
C VAL A 93 23.35 11.41 4.39
N LEU A 94 22.86 10.85 5.50
CA LEU A 94 23.62 10.83 6.76
C LEU A 94 24.94 10.06 6.67
N LEU A 95 24.99 8.97 5.91
CA LEU A 95 26.23 8.26 5.62
C LEU A 95 27.26 9.17 4.92
N THR A 96 26.80 10.01 3.99
CA THR A 96 27.67 11.00 3.33
C THR A 96 28.16 12.08 4.31
N PHE A 97 27.30 12.50 5.25
CA PHE A 97 27.69 13.43 6.32
C PHE A 97 28.70 12.83 7.30
N ASN A 98 28.61 11.52 7.60
CA ASN A 98 29.61 10.83 8.41
C ASN A 98 31.03 11.00 7.84
N LEU A 99 31.19 10.89 6.51
CA LEU A 99 32.48 11.06 5.84
C LEU A 99 33.09 12.47 5.99
N LEU A 100 32.26 13.50 6.16
CA LEU A 100 32.70 14.90 6.26
C LEU A 100 32.81 15.41 7.70
N PHE A 101 31.97 14.89 8.60
CA PHE A 101 31.76 15.46 9.94
C PHE A 101 31.87 14.44 11.08
N ASN A 102 32.28 13.20 10.83
CA ASN A 102 32.34 12.12 11.85
C ASN A 102 31.00 11.89 12.59
N PHE A 103 29.89 11.94 11.86
CA PHE A 103 28.56 11.62 12.39
C PHE A 103 28.50 10.17 12.91
N PRO A 104 27.83 9.85 14.03
CA PRO A 104 27.83 8.49 14.58
C PRO A 104 27.22 7.44 13.62
N GLU A 105 28.01 6.42 13.28
CA GLU A 105 27.60 5.31 12.38
C GLU A 105 26.43 4.49 12.93
N ASP A 106 26.36 4.33 14.25
CA ASP A 106 25.27 3.63 14.93
C ASP A 106 23.91 4.28 14.65
N ALA A 107 23.87 5.61 14.59
CA ALA A 107 22.64 6.36 14.31
C ALA A 107 22.17 6.14 12.86
N VAL A 108 23.10 6.12 11.90
CA VAL A 108 22.80 5.82 10.49
C VAL A 108 22.26 4.41 10.35
N THR A 109 22.91 3.45 11.01
CA THR A 109 22.51 2.04 11.02
C THR A 109 21.12 1.86 11.63
N ALA A 110 20.82 2.54 12.74
CA ALA A 110 19.50 2.50 13.38
C ALA A 110 18.38 3.01 12.45
N ILE A 111 18.61 4.14 11.75
CA ILE A 111 17.64 4.69 10.77
C ILE A 111 17.43 3.72 9.62
N PHE A 112 18.50 3.10 9.13
CA PHE A 112 18.42 2.11 8.07
C PHE A 112 17.59 0.89 8.50
N ILE A 113 17.79 0.36 9.71
CA ILE A 113 16.98 -0.73 10.27
C ILE A 113 15.50 -0.31 10.37
N PHE A 114 15.22 0.91 10.83
CA PHE A 114 13.86 1.42 10.92
C PHE A 114 13.18 1.51 9.54
N SER A 115 13.95 1.82 8.49
CA SER A 115 13.45 1.80 7.11
C SER A 115 13.00 0.40 6.67
N LEU A 116 13.74 -0.65 7.06
CA LEU A 116 13.40 -2.04 6.72
C LEU A 116 12.17 -2.52 7.50
N ILE A 117 12.04 -2.13 8.77
CA ILE A 117 10.84 -2.39 9.57
C ILE A 117 9.61 -1.72 8.92
N SER A 118 9.75 -0.47 8.47
CA SER A 118 8.71 0.24 7.74
C SER A 118 8.29 -0.51 6.47
N LEU A 119 9.26 -1.01 5.68
CA LEU A 119 8.98 -1.81 4.48
C LEU A 119 8.22 -3.09 4.80
N PHE A 120 8.63 -3.78 5.87
CA PHE A 120 7.99 -5.01 6.32
C PHE A 120 6.53 -4.76 6.72
N ILE A 121 6.27 -3.72 7.54
CA ILE A 121 4.91 -3.34 7.94
C ILE A 121 4.05 -2.99 6.71
N GLY A 122 4.58 -2.20 5.77
CA GLY A 122 3.87 -1.84 4.54
C GLY A 122 3.50 -3.06 3.70
N THR A 123 4.42 -4.01 3.56
CA THR A 123 4.21 -5.26 2.85
C THR A 123 3.19 -6.16 3.57
N LEU A 124 3.19 -6.20 4.91
CA LEU A 124 2.17 -6.91 5.68
C LEU A 124 0.76 -6.36 5.41
N PHE A 125 0.59 -5.04 5.40
CA PHE A 125 -0.71 -4.43 5.04
C PHE A 125 -1.15 -4.81 3.63
N ALA A 126 -0.22 -4.85 2.67
CA ALA A 126 -0.50 -5.28 1.31
C ALA A 126 -0.96 -6.75 1.24
N VAL A 127 -0.29 -7.65 1.98
CA VAL A 127 -0.66 -9.07 2.07
C VAL A 127 -2.04 -9.24 2.71
N ILE A 128 -2.30 -8.55 3.82
CA ILE A 128 -3.61 -8.58 4.49
C ILE A 128 -4.71 -8.09 3.54
N GLU A 129 -4.47 -7.02 2.78
CA GLU A 129 -5.45 -6.53 1.81
C GLU A 129 -5.76 -7.56 0.73
N ILE A 130 -4.76 -8.30 0.22
CA ILE A 130 -4.98 -9.37 -0.78
C ILE A 130 -5.96 -10.42 -0.24
N PHE A 131 -5.77 -10.88 0.99
CA PHE A 131 -6.68 -11.86 1.61
C PHE A 131 -8.08 -11.31 1.88
N VAL A 132 -8.20 -10.03 2.24
CA VAL A 132 -9.52 -9.40 2.41
C VAL A 132 -10.21 -9.21 1.06
N SER A 133 -9.48 -8.76 0.05
CA SER A 133 -9.96 -8.61 -1.33
C SER A 133 -10.52 -9.93 -1.87
N TYR A 134 -9.78 -11.03 -1.70
CA TYR A 134 -10.23 -12.35 -2.13
C TYR A 134 -11.52 -12.80 -1.43
N ARG A 135 -11.61 -12.61 -0.11
CA ARG A 135 -12.83 -12.95 0.66
C ARG A 135 -14.04 -12.10 0.25
N ALA A 136 -13.83 -10.83 -0.08
CA ALA A 136 -14.89 -9.95 -0.57
C ALA A 136 -15.51 -10.47 -1.87
N VAL A 137 -14.67 -10.83 -2.85
CA VAL A 137 -15.14 -11.36 -4.14
C VAL A 137 -15.95 -12.65 -3.96
N ILE A 138 -15.53 -13.55 -3.06
CA ILE A 138 -16.29 -14.76 -2.76
C ILE A 138 -17.66 -14.45 -2.15
N ALA A 139 -17.71 -13.48 -1.22
CA ALA A 139 -18.96 -13.07 -0.60
C ALA A 139 -19.94 -12.46 -1.63
N GLU A 140 -19.44 -11.61 -2.53
CA GLU A 140 -20.20 -11.03 -3.63
C GLU A 140 -20.74 -12.10 -4.59
N SER A 141 -19.90 -13.07 -4.98
CA SER A 141 -20.31 -14.18 -5.85
C SER A 141 -21.44 -15.02 -5.23
N LYS A 142 -21.33 -15.33 -3.93
CA LYS A 142 -22.39 -16.06 -3.19
C LYS A 142 -23.70 -15.28 -3.11
N MET A 143 -23.63 -13.96 -2.94
CA MET A 143 -24.82 -13.10 -2.93
C MET A 143 -25.50 -13.11 -4.30
N GLY A 144 -24.75 -12.95 -5.38
CA GLY A 144 -25.28 -13.00 -6.75
C GLY A 144 -25.98 -14.32 -7.07
N LEU A 145 -25.40 -15.44 -6.66
CA LEU A 145 -26.01 -16.77 -6.84
C LEU A 145 -27.34 -16.91 -6.11
N LYS A 146 -27.46 -16.39 -4.88
CA LYS A 146 -28.73 -16.38 -4.12
C LYS A 146 -29.82 -15.56 -4.81
N TYR A 147 -29.46 -14.41 -5.40
CA TYR A 147 -30.41 -13.59 -6.15
C TYR A 147 -30.94 -14.30 -7.41
N LEU A 148 -30.06 -15.00 -8.14
CA LEU A 148 -30.47 -15.80 -9.30
C LEU A 148 -31.40 -16.96 -8.92
N GLN A 149 -31.18 -17.58 -7.77
CA GLN A 149 -32.07 -18.64 -7.25
C GLN A 149 -33.45 -18.12 -6.83
N LYS A 150 -33.55 -16.89 -6.32
CA LYS A 150 -34.85 -16.26 -5.97
C LYS A 150 -35.68 -15.84 -7.17
N MET A 151 -35.09 -15.71 -8.36
CA MET A 151 -35.77 -15.33 -9.61
C MET A 151 -36.24 -16.53 -10.44
N LYS A 152 -35.87 -17.76 -10.06
CA LYS A 152 -36.45 -19.01 -10.59
C LYS A 152 -37.60 -19.46 -9.72
#